data_AF-A0A9E4EY04-F1
#
_entry.id   AF-A0A9E4EY04-F1
#
_cell.length_a   1.000
_cell.length_b   1.000
_cell.length_c   1.000
_cell.angle_alpha   90.00
_cell.angle_beta   90.00
_cell.angle_gamma   90.00
#
_symmetry.space_group_name_H-M   'P 1'
#
loop_
_entity.id
_entity.type
_entity.pdbx_description
1 polymer ?
#
loop_
_entity_poly.entity_id
_entity_poly.type
_entity_poly.pdbx_seq_one_letter_code
_entity_poly.pdbx_strand_id
1 'polypeptide(L)' 'DSGESDLDFVVEFRPEALPAYADAYFGLLESLEQLFGKPVDLVVGSAIRNPYFLQSVEKTRTPVYAS' A
#
# COMPACT_ATOMS: atom_id res chain seq x y z
N ASP A 1 -20.70 -10.80 -3.42
CA ASP A 1 -20.18 -9.97 -2.33
C ASP A 1 -18.70 -9.78 -2.61
N SER A 2 -18.38 -8.75 -3.38
CA SER A 2 -17.06 -8.48 -3.98
C SER A 2 -16.37 -7.45 -3.11
N GLY A 3 -15.12 -7.69 -2.71
CA GLY A 3 -14.36 -6.79 -1.85
C GLY A 3 -14.17 -5.40 -2.46
N GLU A 4 -15.05 -4.46 -2.11
CA GLU A 4 -15.00 -3.06 -2.56
C GLU A 4 -13.94 -2.25 -1.79
N SER A 5 -12.67 -2.66 -1.92
CA SER A 5 -11.58 -1.68 -1.96
C SER A 5 -11.49 -1.24 -3.42
N ASP A 6 -11.92 -0.03 -3.73
CA ASP A 6 -11.78 0.52 -5.08
C ASP A 6 -10.35 1.05 -5.34
N LEU A 7 -9.47 1.05 -4.32
CA LEU A 7 -8.13 1.63 -4.37
C LEU A 7 -7.13 0.80 -3.57
N ASP A 8 -6.24 0.12 -4.30
CA ASP A 8 -5.14 -0.63 -3.71
C ASP A 8 -3.82 0.11 -3.97
N PHE A 9 -3.04 0.34 -2.90
CA PHE A 9 -1.73 0.95 -2.98
C PHE A 9 -0.65 -0.02 -2.54
N VAL A 10 0.39 -0.15 -3.37
CA VAL A 10 1.61 -0.86 -2.99
C VAL A 10 2.61 0.16 -2.48
N VAL A 11 3.07 0.00 -1.25
CA VAL A 11 3.98 0.94 -0.60
C VAL A 11 5.27 0.29 -0.14
N GLU A 12 6.31 1.11 -0.11
CA GLU A 12 7.61 0.80 0.46
C GLU A 12 7.97 1.91 1.44
N PHE A 13 8.22 1.53 2.70
CA PHE A 13 8.71 2.45 3.71
C PHE A 13 10.22 2.35 3.80
N ARG A 14 10.89 3.49 3.95
CA ARG A 14 12.34 3.49 4.12
C ARG A 14 12.72 2.87 5.49
N PRO A 15 13.85 2.16 5.61
CA PRO A 15 14.25 1.50 6.85
C PRO A 15 14.35 2.43 8.07
N GLU A 16 14.58 3.72 7.87
CA GLU A 16 14.66 4.71 8.94
C GLU A 16 13.31 4.96 9.61
N ALA A 17 12.20 4.55 8.98
CA ALA A 17 10.85 4.63 9.54
C ALA A 17 10.53 3.49 10.52
N LEU A 18 11.40 2.47 10.70
CA LEU A 18 11.12 1.30 11.54
C LEU A 18 10.63 1.62 12.96
N PRO A 19 11.20 2.61 13.70
CA PRO A 19 10.72 2.96 15.03
C PRO A 19 9.28 3.51 15.05
N ALA A 20 8.81 4.03 13.91
CA ALA A 20 7.49 4.64 13.74
C ALA A 20 6.69 3.95 12.62
N TYR A 21 7.00 2.69 12.31
CA TYR A 21 6.43 2.00 11.15
C TYR A 21 4.90 1.89 11.24
N ALA A 22 4.39 1.58 12.42
CA ALA A 22 2.95 1.51 12.66
C ALA A 22 2.28 2.86 12.43
N ASP A 23 2.83 3.94 13.00
CA ASP A 23 2.30 5.29 12.84
C ASP A 23 2.35 5.76 11.38
N ALA A 24 3.45 5.45 10.67
CA ALA A 24 3.58 5.77 9.25
C ALA A 24 2.59 4.99 8.38
N TYR A 25 2.35 3.71 8.70
CA TYR A 25 1.38 2.87 7.99
C TYR A 25 -0.05 3.35 8.23
N PHE A 26 -0.48 3.46 9.49
CA PHE A 26 -1.85 3.85 9.82
C PHE A 26 -2.13 5.30 9.47
N GLY A 27 -1.17 6.21 9.67
CA GLY A 27 -1.31 7.60 9.27
C GLY A 27 -1.46 7.77 7.75
N LEU A 28 -0.73 6.98 6.95
CA LEU A 28 -0.89 6.99 5.49
C LEU A 28 -2.24 6.41 5.07
N LEU A 29 -2.63 5.27 5.65
CA LEU A 29 -3.92 4.63 5.37
C LEU A 29 -5.08 5.61 5.64
N GLU A 30 -5.16 6.16 6.85
CA GLU A 30 -6.21 7.11 7.25
C GLU A 30 -6.23 8.35 6.34
N SER A 31 -5.05 8.87 5.99
CA SER A 31 -4.94 10.05 5.10
C SER A 31 -5.44 9.76 3.69
N LEU A 32 -5.16 8.57 3.14
CA LEU A 32 -5.63 8.18 1.81
C LEU A 32 -7.15 7.94 1.80
N GLU A 33 -7.68 7.27 2.83
CA GLU A 33 -9.12 7.07 2.98
C GLU A 33 -9.85 8.42 3.09
N GLN A 34 -9.30 9.36 3.87
CA GLN A 34 -9.85 10.71 3.99
C GLN A 34 -9.78 11.47 2.66
N LEU A 35 -8.68 11.33 1.91
CA LEU A 35 -8.47 12.01 0.63
C LEU A 35 -9.47 11.54 -0.43
N PHE A 36 -9.70 10.23 -0.53
CA PHE A 36 -10.55 9.64 -1.55
C PHE A 36 -12.01 9.44 -1.11
N GLY A 37 -12.30 9.55 0.19
CA GLY A 37 -13.63 9.39 0.75
C GLY A 37 -14.17 7.96 0.66
N LYS A 38 -13.29 6.96 0.59
CA LYS A 38 -13.62 5.54 0.44
C LYS A 38 -12.51 4.65 1.04
N PRO A 39 -12.81 3.38 1.33
CA PRO A 39 -11.82 2.43 1.85
C PRO A 39 -10.62 2.28 0.91
N VAL A 40 -9.45 2.09 1.50
CA VAL A 40 -8.18 1.91 0.79
C VAL A 40 -7.49 0.64 1.31
N ASP A 41 -6.96 -0.18 0.41
CA ASP A 41 -6.04 -1.26 0.79
C ASP A 41 -4.59 -0.80 0.64
N LEU A 42 -3.78 -1.06 1.67
CA LEU A 42 -2.38 -0.69 1.73
C LEU A 42 -1.52 -1.93 1.84
N VAL A 43 -0.87 -2.31 0.74
CA VAL A 43 -0.02 -3.50 0.65
C VAL A 43 1.43 -3.09 0.75
N VAL A 44 2.12 -3.58 1.77
CA VAL A 44 3.57 -3.37 1.90
C VAL A 44 4.29 -4.36 0.98
N GLY A 45 4.99 -3.86 -0.04
CA GLY A 45 5.59 -4.70 -1.09
C GLY A 45 6.51 -5.78 -0.53
N SER A 46 7.33 -5.45 0.48
CA SER A 46 8.25 -6.40 1.14
C SER A 46 7.55 -7.50 1.95
N ALA A 47 6.27 -7.32 2.31
CA ALA A 47 5.49 -8.33 3.02
C ALA A 47 4.88 -9.39 2.08
N ILE A 48 4.92 -9.17 0.76
CA ILE A 48 4.39 -10.11 -0.23
C ILE A 48 5.31 -11.34 -0.33
N ARG A 49 4.87 -12.46 0.25
CA ARG A 49 5.63 -13.72 0.24
C ARG A 49 5.41 -14.58 -1.00
N ASN A 50 4.27 -14.43 -1.67
CA ASN A 50 3.96 -15.24 -2.85
C ASN A 50 4.60 -14.61 -4.10
N PRO A 51 5.58 -15.27 -4.74
CA PRO A 51 6.29 -14.70 -5.89
C PRO A 51 5.39 -14.51 -7.11
N TYR A 52 4.36 -15.34 -7.29
CA TYR A 52 3.42 -15.20 -8.40
C TYR A 52 2.54 -13.97 -8.23
N PHE A 53 2.10 -13.71 -7.00
CA PHE A 53 1.32 -12.51 -6.69
C PHE A 53 2.18 -11.25 -6.84
N LEU A 54 3.41 -11.27 -6.31
CA LEU A 54 4.35 -10.16 -6.49
C LEU A 54 4.58 -9.84 -7.97
N GLN A 55 4.82 -10.87 -8.81
CA GLN A 55 4.98 -10.66 -10.26
C GLN A 55 3.73 -10.07 -10.92
N SER A 56 2.53 -10.45 -10.47
CA SER A 56 1.29 -9.88 -10.99
C SER A 56 1.19 -8.40 -10.64
N VAL A 57 1.45 -8.06 -9.37
CA VAL A 57 1.45 -6.68 -8.86
C VAL A 57 2.48 -5.81 -9.60
N GLU A 58 3.70 -6.32 -9.76
CA GLU A 58 4.78 -5.62 -10.48
C GLU A 58 4.45 -5.34 -11.95
N LYS A 59 3.67 -6.22 -12.60
CA LYS A 59 3.26 -6.05 -14.00
C LYS A 59 2.13 -5.03 -14.18
N THR A 60 1.29 -4.84 -13.17
CA THR A 60 0.09 -3.99 -13.26
C THR A 60 0.23 -2.67 -12.52
N ARG A 61 1.22 -2.52 -11.64
CA ARG A 61 1.42 -1.29 -10.87
C ARG A 61 1.71 -0.11 -11.78
N THR A 62 1.15 1.04 -11.42
CA THR A 62 1.46 2.33 -12.02
C THR A 62 2.19 3.19 -10.98
N PRO A 63 3.35 3.78 -11.29
CA PRO A 63 4.06 4.62 -10.34
C PRO A 63 3.27 5.91 -10.07
N VAL A 64 2.95 6.17 -8.80
CA VAL A 64 2.25 7.38 -8.34
C VAL A 64 3.19 8.35 -7.65
N TYR A 65 4.20 7.82 -6.95
CA TYR A 65 5.26 8.58 -6.30
C TYR A 65 6.57 7.80 -6.39
N ALA A 66 7.65 8.48 -6.76
CA ALA A 66 9.00 7.95 -6.77
C ALA A 66 9.94 9.04 -6.26
N SER A 67 10.82 8.70 -5.31
CA SER A 67 11.85 9.59 -4.77
C SER A 67 13.23 9.19 -5.25
#